data_AF-A0A7S4F4Y0-F1
#
_entry.id   AF-A0A7S4F4Y0-F1
#
_cell.length_a   1.000
_cell.length_b   1.000
_cell.length_c   1.000
_cell.angle_alpha   90.00
_cell.angle_beta   90.00
_cell.angle_gamma   90.00
#
_symmetry.space_group_name_H-M   'P 1'
#
loop_
_entity.id
_entity.type
_entity.pdbx_description
1 polymer ?
#
loop_
_entity_poly.entity_id
_entity_poly.type
_entity_poly.pdbx_seq_one_letter_code
_entity_poly.pdbx_strand_id
1 'polypeptide(L)'
;MLATCLLLLFSGATAVDPLSKTITVFHVNPLREGVIPVNMDTADLRGDMFFDVHSKTLPIQCAVPPPSIYSRIDCSNPEVVASDLVITKLQLNMRPSDSFGEYGRCNLCNATGVDPFSRLPCTPHEYFCTCGTYFEPYACNDIAAIGAENINVSFGGFPKCSWETWVTGPWQCWGFASVSKFGGMWYSTTRAGWCDAPGADPATCTWRATVDKIVNKSCSDDIVHQAVEDYDAEHDACFSTCPGPVTGSKRNTSSVCWIYCFYQTVMGKETIMPGGKARPNVGMPLAELDAAFLKPFLPESQGKRGQ
;
A
#
# COMPACT_ATOMS: atom_id res chain seq x y z
N MET A 1 51.16 -1.03 -55.08
CA MET A 1 50.51 -1.85 -54.04
C MET A 1 49.89 -0.89 -53.03
N LEU A 2 48.59 -0.65 -53.13
CA LEU A 2 47.82 0.18 -52.19
C LEU A 2 46.95 -0.77 -51.37
N ALA A 3 47.24 -0.86 -50.07
CA ALA A 3 46.48 -1.66 -49.13
C ALA A 3 45.28 -0.85 -48.63
N THR A 4 44.09 -1.25 -49.07
CA THR A 4 42.82 -0.68 -48.60
C THR A 4 42.53 -1.23 -47.21
N CYS A 5 42.66 -0.39 -46.18
CA CYS A 5 42.25 -0.72 -44.83
C CYS A 5 40.72 -0.64 -44.75
N LEU A 6 40.06 -1.81 -44.76
CA LEU A 6 38.63 -1.93 -44.55
C LEU A 6 38.35 -1.76 -43.04
N LEU A 7 37.89 -0.57 -42.64
CA LEU A 7 37.36 -0.32 -41.30
C LEU A 7 35.96 -0.96 -41.20
N LEU A 8 35.88 -2.12 -40.55
CA LEU A 8 34.63 -2.71 -40.10
C LEU A 8 34.11 -1.91 -38.90
N LEU A 9 33.15 -1.03 -39.15
CA LEU A 9 32.34 -0.41 -38.11
C LEU A 9 31.38 -1.48 -37.56
N PHE A 10 31.72 -2.05 -36.40
CA PHE A 10 30.75 -2.79 -35.61
C PHE A 10 29.77 -1.79 -34.99
N SER A 11 28.61 -1.62 -35.63
CA SER A 11 27.46 -1.02 -34.96
C SER A 11 27.01 -1.97 -33.86
N GLY A 12 27.54 -1.78 -32.66
CA GLY A 12 27.01 -2.39 -31.45
C GLY A 12 25.61 -1.83 -31.22
N ALA A 13 24.59 -2.51 -31.71
CA ALA A 13 23.23 -2.27 -31.28
C ALA A 13 23.21 -2.52 -29.77
N THR A 14 23.13 -1.46 -28.98
CA THR A 14 22.76 -1.58 -27.57
C THR A 14 21.40 -2.27 -27.55
N ALA A 15 21.36 -3.53 -27.11
CA ALA A 15 20.11 -4.24 -26.91
C ALA A 15 19.27 -3.38 -25.97
N VAL A 16 18.17 -2.83 -26.49
CA VAL A 16 17.21 -2.08 -25.69
C VAL A 16 16.67 -3.06 -24.65
N ASP A 17 16.73 -2.69 -23.36
CA ASP A 17 16.17 -3.49 -22.29
C ASP A 17 14.70 -3.80 -22.65
N PRO A 18 14.32 -5.08 -22.78
CA PRO A 18 12.94 -5.44 -23.13
C PRO A 18 11.93 -4.94 -22.09
N LEU A 19 12.35 -4.63 -20.86
CA LEU A 19 11.50 -4.13 -19.77
C LEU A 19 11.64 -2.61 -19.60
N SER A 20 11.31 -1.83 -20.64
CA SER A 20 11.53 -0.37 -20.61
C SER A 20 10.33 0.46 -20.13
N LYS A 21 9.19 -0.16 -19.78
CA LYS A 21 8.05 0.53 -19.17
C LYS A 21 8.13 0.39 -17.66
N THR A 22 8.29 1.51 -16.97
CA THR A 22 8.51 1.56 -15.53
C THR A 22 7.35 2.25 -14.81
N ILE A 23 6.87 1.65 -13.73
CA ILE A 23 5.96 2.28 -12.77
C ILE A 23 6.60 2.32 -11.39
N THR A 24 6.41 3.42 -10.66
CA THR A 24 6.82 3.53 -9.27
C THR A 24 5.70 3.01 -8.38
N VAL A 25 6.03 2.08 -7.48
CA VAL A 25 5.10 1.53 -6.51
C VAL A 25 5.70 1.55 -5.10
N PHE A 26 4.82 1.40 -4.12
CA PHE A 26 5.13 1.26 -2.71
C PHE A 26 4.60 -0.08 -2.23
N HIS A 27 5.33 -0.67 -1.29
CA HIS A 27 5.01 -1.98 -0.75
C HIS A 27 5.26 -1.96 0.76
N VAL A 28 4.22 -2.24 1.53
CA VAL A 28 4.31 -2.39 2.99
C VAL A 28 4.38 -3.87 3.33
N ASN A 29 5.43 -4.29 4.01
CA ASN A 29 5.57 -5.67 4.47
C ASN A 29 6.56 -5.81 5.64
N PRO A 30 6.53 -6.94 6.36
CA PRO A 30 7.58 -7.23 7.33
C PRO A 30 8.90 -7.44 6.61
N LEU A 31 9.97 -6.75 7.05
CA LEU A 31 11.28 -6.81 6.39
C LEU A 31 11.81 -8.24 6.23
N ARG A 32 11.49 -9.14 7.19
CA ARG A 32 11.89 -10.55 7.14
C ARG A 32 11.33 -11.33 5.94
N GLU A 33 10.26 -10.86 5.31
CA GLU A 33 9.65 -11.50 4.14
C GLU A 33 10.36 -11.12 2.82
N GLY A 34 11.31 -10.18 2.89
CA GLY A 34 12.05 -9.68 1.73
C GLY A 34 11.37 -8.49 1.04
N VAL A 35 12.13 -7.71 0.28
CA VAL A 35 11.66 -6.42 -0.27
C VAL A 35 11.25 -6.47 -1.74
N ILE A 36 11.40 -7.64 -2.38
CA ILE A 36 10.96 -7.86 -3.77
C ILE A 36 9.57 -8.50 -3.72
N PRO A 37 8.53 -7.89 -4.33
CA PRO A 37 7.14 -8.26 -4.11
C PRO A 37 6.70 -9.49 -4.94
N VAL A 38 7.40 -10.62 -4.82
CA VAL A 38 7.02 -11.85 -5.54
C VAL A 38 5.81 -12.49 -4.86
N ASN A 39 4.71 -12.62 -5.61
CA ASN A 39 3.39 -12.99 -5.09
C ASN A 39 2.85 -12.01 -4.05
N MET A 40 3.16 -10.73 -4.16
CA MET A 40 2.73 -9.70 -3.19
C MET A 40 2.00 -8.56 -3.89
N ASP A 41 1.23 -7.84 -3.11
CA ASP A 41 0.56 -6.62 -3.53
C ASP A 41 1.46 -5.39 -3.35
N THR A 42 1.36 -4.47 -4.29
CA THR A 42 1.97 -3.16 -4.24
C THR A 42 0.95 -2.13 -4.69
N ALA A 43 1.23 -0.85 -4.47
CA ALA A 43 0.33 0.21 -4.86
C ALA A 43 1.08 1.41 -5.41
N ASP A 44 0.39 2.25 -6.19
CA ASP A 44 0.89 3.62 -6.37
C ASP A 44 0.85 4.39 -5.03
N LEU A 45 1.40 5.62 -5.04
CA LEU A 45 1.48 6.47 -3.84
C LEU A 45 0.15 6.54 -3.08
N ARG A 46 -0.96 6.77 -3.80
CA ARG A 46 -2.26 6.99 -3.16
C ARG A 46 -2.92 5.68 -2.77
N GLY A 47 -2.69 4.62 -3.52
CA GLY A 47 -3.17 3.30 -3.15
C GLY A 47 -2.52 2.76 -1.89
N ASP A 48 -1.25 3.07 -1.64
CA ASP A 48 -0.57 2.70 -0.39
C ASP A 48 -1.04 3.58 0.77
N MET A 49 -1.20 4.89 0.53
CA MET A 49 -1.78 5.80 1.52
C MET A 49 -3.22 5.43 1.91
N PHE A 50 -4.01 4.88 0.99
CA PHE A 50 -5.33 4.35 1.30
C PHE A 50 -5.24 3.28 2.41
N PHE A 51 -4.36 2.29 2.27
CA PHE A 51 -4.16 1.25 3.29
C PHE A 51 -3.59 1.81 4.58
N ASP A 52 -2.59 2.68 4.49
CA ASP A 52 -1.97 3.26 5.68
C ASP A 52 -3.00 4.05 6.51
N VAL A 53 -3.81 4.86 5.84
CA VAL A 53 -4.89 5.60 6.50
C VAL A 53 -6.00 4.66 6.95
N HIS A 54 -6.39 3.64 6.19
CA HIS A 54 -7.38 2.66 6.61
C HIS A 54 -6.98 1.96 7.92
N SER A 55 -5.70 1.60 8.06
CA SER A 55 -5.18 0.89 9.23
C SER A 55 -5.22 1.70 10.54
N LYS A 56 -5.41 3.03 10.49
CA LYS A 56 -5.40 3.85 11.72
C LYS A 56 -6.58 3.56 12.65
N THR A 57 -7.65 2.90 12.20
CA THR A 57 -8.73 2.42 13.08
C THR A 57 -8.39 1.16 13.86
N LEU A 58 -7.29 0.46 13.55
CA LEU A 58 -7.01 -0.85 14.13
C LEU A 58 -6.93 -0.90 15.65
N PRO A 59 -6.34 0.09 16.34
CA PRO A 59 -6.36 0.08 17.80
C PRO A 59 -7.78 0.00 18.40
N ILE A 60 -8.77 0.57 17.71
CA ILE A 60 -10.18 0.48 18.10
C ILE A 60 -10.76 -0.88 17.63
N GLN A 61 -10.59 -1.22 16.36
CA GLN A 61 -11.13 -2.45 15.75
C GLN A 61 -10.67 -3.71 16.48
N CYS A 62 -9.41 -3.77 16.90
CA CYS A 62 -8.80 -4.91 17.58
C CYS A 62 -9.13 -4.97 19.07
N ALA A 63 -9.64 -3.87 19.65
CA ALA A 63 -10.05 -3.81 21.06
C ALA A 63 -11.53 -4.20 21.28
N VAL A 64 -12.34 -4.36 20.23
CA VAL A 64 -13.79 -4.65 20.34
C VAL A 64 -14.07 -6.17 20.31
N PRO A 65 -14.60 -6.77 21.40
CA PRO A 65 -15.07 -8.15 21.41
C PRO A 65 -16.60 -8.24 21.16
N PRO A 66 -17.09 -9.29 20.45
CA PRO A 66 -16.32 -10.24 19.66
C PRO A 66 -15.90 -9.60 18.31
N PRO A 67 -14.67 -9.87 17.83
CA PRO A 67 -14.23 -9.32 16.55
C PRO A 67 -15.03 -9.95 15.39
N SER A 68 -15.34 -9.13 14.39
CA SER A 68 -15.82 -9.65 13.10
C SER A 68 -14.76 -10.54 12.45
N ILE A 69 -15.13 -11.32 11.42
CA ILE A 69 -14.14 -12.12 10.69
C ILE A 69 -13.06 -11.26 10.06
N TYR A 70 -13.42 -10.11 9.49
CA TYR A 70 -12.49 -9.14 8.91
C TYR A 70 -11.59 -8.52 9.98
N SER A 71 -12.15 -8.16 11.14
CA SER A 71 -11.36 -7.71 12.30
C SER A 71 -10.33 -8.74 12.73
N ARG A 72 -10.68 -10.03 12.78
CA ARG A 72 -9.68 -11.07 13.12
C ARG A 72 -8.54 -11.13 12.09
N ILE A 73 -8.87 -10.99 10.81
CA ILE A 73 -7.88 -11.04 9.75
C ILE A 73 -6.96 -9.82 9.84
N ASP A 74 -7.50 -8.60 9.89
CA ASP A 74 -6.69 -7.38 9.94
C ASP A 74 -5.81 -7.32 11.20
N CYS A 75 -6.37 -7.66 12.37
CA CYS A 75 -5.65 -7.64 13.64
C CYS A 75 -4.56 -8.71 13.78
N SER A 76 -4.51 -9.66 12.85
CA SER A 76 -3.46 -10.69 12.79
C SER A 76 -2.64 -10.62 11.50
N ASN A 77 -2.93 -9.68 10.59
CA ASN A 77 -2.21 -9.54 9.33
C ASN A 77 -0.80 -8.97 9.61
N PRO A 78 0.28 -9.73 9.38
CA PRO A 78 1.63 -9.25 9.65
C PRO A 78 2.02 -8.05 8.78
N GLU A 79 1.42 -7.82 7.61
CA GLU A 79 1.65 -6.61 6.80
C GLU A 79 1.15 -5.32 7.45
N VAL A 80 0.43 -5.46 8.57
CA VAL A 80 -0.20 -4.36 9.28
C VAL A 80 0.28 -4.27 10.72
N VAL A 81 0.49 -5.40 11.39
CA VAL A 81 0.79 -5.44 12.84
C VAL A 81 2.21 -5.89 13.20
N ALA A 82 3.03 -6.31 12.23
CA ALA A 82 4.40 -6.72 12.54
C ALA A 82 5.25 -5.55 13.06
N SER A 83 6.21 -5.85 13.93
CA SER A 83 7.09 -4.82 14.52
C SER A 83 8.23 -4.39 13.60
N ASP A 84 8.54 -5.18 12.57
CA ASP A 84 9.60 -4.99 11.59
C ASP A 84 9.05 -4.50 10.24
N LEU A 85 7.90 -3.82 10.23
CA LEU A 85 7.29 -3.27 9.03
C LEU A 85 8.18 -2.21 8.37
N VAL A 86 8.31 -2.33 7.06
CA VAL A 86 8.95 -1.36 6.19
C VAL A 86 8.00 -0.95 5.08
N ILE A 87 8.25 0.23 4.51
CA ILE A 87 7.67 0.66 3.25
C ILE A 87 8.82 0.70 2.24
N THR A 88 8.72 -0.11 1.20
CA THR A 88 9.69 -0.19 0.12
C THR A 88 9.18 0.56 -1.08
N LYS A 89 9.93 1.58 -1.53
CA LYS A 89 9.71 2.23 -2.83
C LYS A 89 10.44 1.43 -3.90
N LEU A 90 9.71 1.05 -4.94
CA LEU A 90 10.16 0.17 -6.01
C LEU A 90 9.89 0.80 -7.37
N GLN A 91 10.71 0.42 -8.35
CA GLN A 91 10.40 0.54 -9.77
C GLN A 91 10.03 -0.84 -10.28
N LEU A 92 8.77 -1.02 -10.72
CA LEU A 92 8.35 -2.21 -11.46
C LEU A 92 8.54 -1.96 -12.95
N ASN A 93 9.37 -2.78 -13.57
CA ASN A 93 9.70 -2.73 -14.98
C ASN A 93 8.97 -3.85 -15.70
N MET A 94 8.30 -3.52 -16.80
CA MET A 94 7.57 -4.45 -17.67
C MET A 94 7.82 -4.10 -19.14
N ARG A 95 7.41 -4.98 -20.06
CA ARG A 95 7.58 -4.70 -21.49
C ARG A 95 6.66 -3.57 -21.93
N PRO A 96 7.08 -2.69 -22.86
CA PRO A 96 6.23 -1.59 -23.34
C PRO A 96 4.92 -2.03 -23.97
N SER A 97 4.92 -3.18 -24.64
CA SER A 97 3.72 -3.79 -25.25
C SER A 97 2.77 -4.41 -24.25
N ASP A 98 3.24 -4.66 -23.02
CA ASP A 98 2.44 -5.38 -22.03
C ASP A 98 1.36 -4.48 -21.47
N SER A 99 0.15 -5.02 -21.49
CA SER A 99 -0.96 -4.49 -20.70
C SER A 99 -0.94 -5.13 -19.32
N PHE A 100 -1.54 -4.44 -18.35
CA PHE A 100 -1.78 -5.06 -17.05
C PHE A 100 -2.73 -6.26 -17.22
N GLY A 101 -2.44 -7.33 -16.47
CA GLY A 101 -3.28 -8.51 -16.38
C GLY A 101 -4.36 -8.39 -15.32
N GLU A 102 -5.00 -9.51 -15.03
CA GLU A 102 -5.90 -9.63 -13.89
C GLU A 102 -5.14 -9.38 -12.58
N TYR A 103 -5.73 -8.59 -11.69
CA TYR A 103 -5.21 -8.37 -10.37
C TYR A 103 -5.41 -9.61 -9.48
N GLY A 104 -4.33 -10.06 -8.87
CA GLY A 104 -4.33 -11.11 -7.87
C GLY A 104 -4.29 -10.52 -6.47
N ARG A 105 -5.25 -10.88 -5.62
CA ARG A 105 -5.23 -10.51 -4.20
C ARG A 105 -4.21 -11.39 -3.49
N CYS A 106 -3.10 -10.82 -3.08
CA CYS A 106 -1.92 -11.52 -2.60
C CYS A 106 -1.80 -11.37 -1.08
N ASN A 107 -1.79 -12.49 -0.37
CA ASN A 107 -1.76 -12.48 1.10
C ASN A 107 -0.76 -13.50 1.62
N LEU A 108 -0.25 -13.26 2.83
CA LEU A 108 0.55 -14.25 3.53
C LEU A 108 -0.35 -15.43 3.97
N CYS A 109 0.01 -16.62 3.51
CA CYS A 109 -0.70 -17.85 3.88
C CYS A 109 -0.57 -18.13 5.39
N ASN A 110 -1.67 -18.51 6.02
CA ASN A 110 -1.67 -18.80 7.44
C ASN A 110 -0.94 -20.13 7.77
N ALA A 111 -0.69 -20.38 9.05
CA ALA A 111 -0.01 -21.59 9.52
C ALA A 111 -0.74 -22.90 9.20
N THR A 112 -2.04 -22.84 8.87
CA THR A 112 -2.85 -24.02 8.52
C THR A 112 -2.79 -24.36 7.03
N GLY A 113 -2.10 -23.57 6.21
CA GLY A 113 -1.98 -23.81 4.77
C GLY A 113 -3.22 -23.44 3.97
N VAL A 114 -4.01 -22.49 4.48
CA VAL A 114 -5.24 -22.02 3.83
C VAL A 114 -5.23 -20.51 3.77
N ASP A 115 -5.46 -19.95 2.59
CA ASP A 115 -5.50 -18.50 2.42
C ASP A 115 -6.73 -17.92 3.17
N PRO A 116 -6.53 -16.90 4.04
CA PRO A 116 -7.61 -16.40 4.90
C PRO A 116 -8.80 -15.81 4.16
N PHE A 117 -8.61 -15.34 2.92
CA PHE A 117 -9.64 -14.67 2.13
C PHE A 117 -10.34 -15.60 1.14
N SER A 118 -9.58 -16.29 0.29
CA SER A 118 -10.09 -17.17 -0.77
C SER A 118 -10.42 -18.58 -0.31
N ARG A 119 -9.89 -19.02 0.83
CA ARG A 119 -9.97 -20.42 1.33
C ARG A 119 -9.28 -21.45 0.44
N LEU A 120 -8.47 -21.02 -0.53
CA LEU A 120 -7.68 -21.94 -1.33
C LEU A 120 -6.48 -22.48 -0.52
N PRO A 121 -6.02 -23.72 -0.80
CA PRO A 121 -4.78 -24.24 -0.23
C PRO A 121 -3.58 -23.41 -0.66
N CYS A 122 -2.67 -23.15 0.27
CA CYS A 122 -1.41 -22.42 0.04
C CYS A 122 -0.28 -22.98 0.92
N THR A 123 0.96 -22.63 0.61
CA THR A 123 2.11 -23.02 1.44
C THR A 123 2.12 -22.17 2.71
N PRO A 124 2.10 -22.78 3.92
CA PRO A 124 2.10 -22.01 5.17
C PRO A 124 3.26 -21.01 5.24
N HIS A 125 2.96 -19.78 5.68
CA HIS A 125 3.92 -18.69 5.81
C HIS A 125 4.57 -18.23 4.49
N GLU A 126 4.01 -18.60 3.34
CA GLU A 126 4.41 -18.03 2.06
C GLU A 126 3.30 -17.16 1.48
N TYR A 127 3.69 -16.17 0.68
CA TYR A 127 2.76 -15.34 -0.05
C TYR A 127 2.08 -16.11 -1.19
N PHE A 128 0.77 -15.91 -1.30
CA PHE A 128 -0.09 -16.58 -2.25
C PHE A 128 -1.08 -15.58 -2.87
N CYS A 129 -1.17 -15.58 -4.20
CA CYS A 129 -2.07 -14.69 -4.93
C CYS A 129 -3.30 -15.43 -5.45
N THR A 130 -4.45 -14.80 -5.27
CA THR A 130 -5.76 -15.31 -5.68
C THR A 130 -6.39 -14.40 -6.72
N CYS A 131 -6.70 -14.98 -7.87
CA CYS A 131 -7.36 -14.33 -8.99
C CYS A 131 -8.84 -14.74 -8.99
N GLY A 132 -9.64 -14.20 -9.90
CA GLY A 132 -11.08 -14.41 -9.98
C GLY A 132 -11.85 -13.49 -9.06
N THR A 133 -13.11 -13.82 -8.79
CA THR A 133 -13.95 -13.08 -7.84
C THR A 133 -13.79 -13.63 -6.42
N TYR A 134 -14.31 -12.93 -5.41
CA TYR A 134 -14.37 -13.46 -4.04
C TYR A 134 -15.18 -14.75 -3.91
N PHE A 135 -16.10 -15.01 -4.85
CA PHE A 135 -16.98 -16.19 -4.84
C PHE A 135 -16.43 -17.34 -5.70
N GLU A 136 -15.61 -17.01 -6.69
CA GLU A 136 -14.99 -17.95 -7.61
C GLU A 136 -13.48 -17.68 -7.68
N PRO A 137 -12.74 -17.86 -6.57
CA PRO A 137 -11.31 -17.61 -6.56
C PRO A 137 -10.55 -18.77 -7.20
N TYR A 138 -9.43 -18.45 -7.83
CA TYR A 138 -8.46 -19.43 -8.32
C TYR A 138 -7.03 -18.95 -8.07
N ALA A 139 -6.06 -19.86 -8.05
CA ALA A 139 -4.65 -19.50 -7.83
C ALA A 139 -4.08 -18.76 -9.06
N CYS A 140 -3.40 -17.62 -8.86
CA CYS A 140 -2.77 -16.87 -9.94
C CYS A 140 -1.46 -17.50 -10.49
N ASN A 141 -1.26 -18.80 -10.32
CA ASN A 141 0.04 -19.47 -10.52
C ASN A 141 0.60 -19.31 -11.95
N ASP A 142 -0.26 -19.13 -12.94
CA ASP A 142 0.11 -19.03 -14.35
C ASP A 142 -0.02 -17.61 -14.92
N ILE A 143 -0.37 -16.63 -14.08
CA ILE A 143 -0.56 -15.23 -14.50
C ILE A 143 0.79 -14.53 -14.54
N ALA A 144 1.43 -14.44 -15.70
CA ALA A 144 2.74 -13.79 -15.81
C ALA A 144 2.67 -12.26 -15.79
N ALA A 145 1.63 -11.64 -16.35
CA ALA A 145 1.53 -10.19 -16.41
C ALA A 145 1.37 -9.56 -15.01
N ILE A 146 1.88 -8.35 -14.81
CA ILE A 146 1.56 -7.56 -13.61
C ILE A 146 0.06 -7.29 -13.62
N GLY A 147 -0.64 -7.69 -12.57
CA GLY A 147 -2.06 -7.40 -12.40
C GLY A 147 -2.26 -5.95 -11.96
N ALA A 148 -3.41 -5.35 -12.29
CA ALA A 148 -3.74 -4.01 -11.80
C ALA A 148 -5.23 -3.87 -11.48
N GLU A 149 -5.52 -3.15 -10.40
CA GLU A 149 -6.87 -2.88 -9.95
C GLU A 149 -7.02 -1.42 -9.51
N ASN A 150 -8.13 -0.79 -9.89
CA ASN A 150 -8.43 0.57 -9.46
C ASN A 150 -9.23 0.52 -8.15
N ILE A 151 -8.66 1.10 -7.10
CA ILE A 151 -9.22 1.03 -5.74
C ILE A 151 -10.63 1.64 -5.68
N ASN A 152 -10.92 2.67 -6.47
CA ASN A 152 -12.26 3.25 -6.52
C ASN A 152 -13.29 2.32 -7.15
N VAL A 153 -12.88 1.47 -8.09
CA VAL A 153 -13.76 0.47 -8.70
C VAL A 153 -14.06 -0.63 -7.68
N SER A 154 -13.05 -1.09 -6.97
CA SER A 154 -13.17 -2.21 -6.03
C SER A 154 -13.87 -1.80 -4.73
N PHE A 155 -13.54 -0.63 -4.19
CA PHE A 155 -14.03 -0.19 -2.89
C PHE A 155 -15.04 0.96 -2.94
N GLY A 156 -15.21 1.65 -4.08
CA GLY A 156 -16.10 2.81 -4.16
C GLY A 156 -17.58 2.49 -3.94
N GLY A 157 -17.97 1.21 -4.05
CA GLY A 157 -19.31 0.70 -3.76
C GLY A 157 -19.53 0.21 -2.33
N PHE A 158 -18.48 0.14 -1.49
CA PHE A 158 -18.62 -0.32 -0.10
C PHE A 158 -19.51 0.63 0.70
N PRO A 159 -20.27 0.11 1.69
CA PRO A 159 -21.39 0.83 2.26
C PRO A 159 -20.96 2.18 2.83
N LYS A 160 -21.71 3.21 2.43
CA LYS A 160 -21.58 4.56 2.97
C LYS A 160 -21.97 4.52 4.45
N CYS A 161 -21.28 5.32 5.26
CA CYS A 161 -21.55 5.43 6.69
C CYS A 161 -23.04 5.68 6.96
N SER A 162 -23.69 4.73 7.63
CA SER A 162 -25.07 4.85 8.09
C SER A 162 -25.11 5.42 9.51
N TRP A 163 -26.24 5.99 9.93
CA TRP A 163 -26.43 6.40 11.33
C TRP A 163 -26.33 5.23 12.31
N GLU A 164 -26.79 4.04 11.93
CA GLU A 164 -26.69 2.84 12.75
C GLU A 164 -25.21 2.44 12.98
N THR A 165 -24.42 2.40 11.91
CA THR A 165 -22.97 2.14 11.98
C THR A 165 -22.27 3.20 12.81
N TRP A 166 -22.63 4.47 12.65
CA TRP A 166 -22.02 5.57 13.39
C TRP A 166 -22.26 5.50 14.89
N VAL A 167 -23.47 5.16 15.31
CA VAL A 167 -23.83 5.07 16.73
C VAL A 167 -23.16 3.87 17.39
N THR A 168 -23.01 2.75 16.68
CA THR A 168 -22.50 1.49 17.24
C THR A 168 -20.99 1.34 17.12
N GLY A 169 -20.38 1.96 16.12
CA GLY A 169 -18.95 1.84 15.82
C GLY A 169 -18.51 2.89 14.80
N PRO A 170 -18.37 4.17 15.20
CA PRO A 170 -18.10 5.27 14.26
C PRO A 170 -16.80 5.10 13.48
N TRP A 171 -15.82 4.40 14.05
CA TRP A 171 -14.56 4.05 13.38
C TRP A 171 -14.77 3.25 12.09
N GLN A 172 -15.83 2.43 11.99
CA GLN A 172 -16.16 1.68 10.77
C GLN A 172 -16.49 2.61 9.61
N CYS A 173 -16.93 3.83 9.88
CA CYS A 173 -17.21 4.84 8.87
C CYS A 173 -15.96 5.56 8.36
N TRP A 174 -14.88 5.59 9.13
CA TRP A 174 -13.71 6.40 8.82
C TRP A 174 -12.78 5.71 7.82
N GLY A 175 -12.48 4.43 8.08
CA GLY A 175 -11.50 3.66 7.31
C GLY A 175 -11.87 3.50 5.83
N PHE A 176 -13.15 3.28 5.48
CA PHE A 176 -13.55 3.15 4.07
C PHE A 176 -13.83 4.49 3.38
N ALA A 177 -14.07 5.57 4.14
CA ALA A 177 -14.21 6.90 3.54
C ALA A 177 -12.93 7.34 2.83
N SER A 178 -11.76 6.84 3.27
CA SER A 178 -10.45 7.14 2.68
C SER A 178 -10.33 6.73 1.20
N VAL A 179 -11.08 5.71 0.75
CA VAL A 179 -11.13 5.30 -0.67
C VAL A 179 -11.40 6.48 -1.58
N SER A 180 -12.43 7.27 -1.26
CA SER A 180 -12.85 8.42 -2.07
C SER A 180 -11.91 9.63 -1.95
N LYS A 181 -11.04 9.65 -0.93
CA LYS A 181 -10.03 10.70 -0.74
C LYS A 181 -8.78 10.38 -1.55
N PHE A 182 -8.21 9.19 -1.39
CA PHE A 182 -6.94 8.82 -2.00
C PHE A 182 -7.13 8.22 -3.39
N GLY A 183 -8.07 7.28 -3.54
CA GLY A 183 -8.14 6.42 -4.73
C GLY A 183 -6.80 5.73 -4.98
N GLY A 184 -6.43 5.62 -6.26
CA GLY A 184 -5.16 5.04 -6.67
C GLY A 184 -5.31 3.66 -7.31
N MET A 185 -4.17 3.06 -7.61
CA MET A 185 -4.05 1.75 -8.23
C MET A 185 -3.34 0.78 -7.30
N TRP A 186 -3.84 -0.45 -7.26
CA TRP A 186 -3.12 -1.61 -6.77
C TRP A 186 -2.53 -2.40 -7.93
N TYR A 187 -1.42 -3.06 -7.64
CA TYR A 187 -0.73 -3.93 -8.55
C TYR A 187 -0.34 -5.21 -7.85
N SER A 188 -0.46 -6.32 -8.55
CA SER A 188 -0.06 -7.64 -8.04
C SER A 188 1.01 -8.22 -8.93
N THR A 189 2.11 -8.67 -8.35
CA THR A 189 3.20 -9.31 -9.07
C THR A 189 3.31 -10.77 -8.68
N THR A 190 3.33 -11.68 -9.64
CA THR A 190 3.38 -13.14 -9.39
C THR A 190 4.74 -13.71 -9.74
N ARG A 191 5.04 -14.89 -9.19
CA ARG A 191 6.25 -15.64 -9.52
C ARG A 191 6.35 -16.03 -10.99
N ALA A 192 5.22 -16.26 -11.68
CA ALA A 192 5.20 -16.69 -13.08
C ALA A 192 5.86 -15.69 -14.04
N GLY A 193 5.78 -14.40 -13.73
CA GLY A 193 6.35 -13.34 -14.57
C GLY A 193 7.75 -12.87 -14.19
N TRP A 194 8.28 -13.34 -13.05
CA TRP A 194 9.45 -12.73 -12.41
C TRP A 194 10.76 -13.06 -13.14
N CYS A 195 11.40 -12.03 -13.70
CA CYS A 195 12.61 -12.17 -14.51
C CYS A 195 13.87 -12.59 -13.75
N ASP A 196 13.88 -12.48 -12.41
CA ASP A 196 15.03 -12.88 -11.60
C ASP A 196 14.80 -14.20 -10.87
N ALA A 197 13.72 -14.92 -11.21
CA ALA A 197 13.50 -16.26 -10.70
C ALA A 197 14.61 -17.22 -11.19
N PRO A 198 15.05 -18.19 -10.38
CA PRO A 198 15.98 -19.22 -10.82
C PRO A 198 15.46 -19.96 -12.06
N GLY A 199 16.21 -19.89 -13.17
CA GLY A 199 15.84 -20.52 -14.43
C GLY A 199 14.86 -19.72 -15.30
N ALA A 200 14.55 -18.46 -14.95
CA ALA A 200 13.74 -17.60 -15.79
C ALA A 200 14.41 -17.37 -17.16
N ASP A 201 13.61 -17.42 -18.22
CA ASP A 201 14.04 -17.05 -19.56
C ASP A 201 13.82 -15.54 -19.77
N PRO A 202 14.89 -14.75 -20.01
CA PRO A 202 14.78 -13.31 -20.28
C PRO A 202 13.88 -12.98 -21.48
N ALA A 203 13.68 -13.91 -22.40
CA ALA A 203 12.81 -13.72 -23.56
C ALA A 203 11.31 -13.81 -23.22
N THR A 204 10.93 -14.53 -22.15
CA THR A 204 9.52 -14.81 -21.83
C THR A 204 9.06 -14.27 -20.49
N CYS A 205 9.96 -13.93 -19.57
CA CYS A 205 9.60 -13.23 -18.35
C CYS A 205 8.99 -11.85 -18.66
N THR A 206 8.17 -11.32 -17.76
CA THR A 206 7.31 -10.16 -18.03
C THR A 206 7.60 -8.99 -17.10
N TRP A 207 8.20 -9.23 -15.93
CA TRP A 207 8.47 -8.15 -14.98
C TRP A 207 9.73 -8.34 -14.15
N ARG A 208 10.30 -7.21 -13.74
CA ARG A 208 11.41 -7.09 -12.77
C ARG A 208 11.13 -5.94 -11.82
N ALA A 209 11.54 -6.07 -10.56
CA ALA A 209 11.51 -4.98 -9.61
C ALA A 209 12.93 -4.46 -9.30
N THR A 210 13.06 -3.17 -9.05
CA THR A 210 14.27 -2.57 -8.50
C THR A 210 13.90 -1.76 -7.27
N VAL A 211 14.70 -1.91 -6.21
CA VAL A 211 14.49 -1.19 -4.95
C VAL A 211 15.15 0.17 -5.03
N ASP A 212 14.34 1.22 -4.88
CA ASP A 212 14.84 2.58 -4.77
C ASP A 212 15.26 2.89 -3.33
N LYS A 213 14.38 2.59 -2.38
CA LYS A 213 14.59 2.91 -0.97
C LYS A 213 13.67 2.11 -0.06
N ILE A 214 14.20 1.71 1.09
CA ILE A 214 13.47 1.04 2.16
C ILE A 214 13.39 2.01 3.33
N VAL A 215 12.18 2.21 3.87
CA VAL A 215 11.91 3.11 4.99
C VAL A 215 11.26 2.30 6.11
N ASN A 216 11.71 2.48 7.35
CA ASN A 216 11.01 1.90 8.49
C ASN A 216 9.60 2.51 8.60
N LYS A 217 8.57 1.68 8.72
CA LYS A 217 7.18 2.16 8.72
C LYS A 217 6.91 3.16 9.83
N SER A 218 7.43 2.95 11.04
CA SER A 218 7.23 3.88 12.16
C SER A 218 7.78 5.28 11.87
N CYS A 219 8.89 5.38 11.12
CA CYS A 219 9.45 6.66 10.70
C CYS A 219 8.53 7.39 9.70
N SER A 220 7.97 6.66 8.73
CA SER A 220 7.01 7.20 7.77
C SER A 220 5.73 7.65 8.47
N ASP A 221 5.18 6.80 9.32
CA ASP A 221 3.99 7.08 10.13
C ASP A 221 4.19 8.35 10.98
N ASP A 222 5.31 8.46 11.69
CA ASP A 222 5.61 9.62 12.53
C ASP A 222 5.63 10.95 11.76
N ILE A 223 6.16 10.92 10.52
CA ILE A 223 6.22 12.08 9.63
C ILE A 223 4.82 12.46 9.12
N VAL A 224 4.02 11.49 8.71
CA VAL A 224 2.64 11.73 8.26
C VAL A 224 1.79 12.24 9.41
N HIS A 225 1.87 11.62 10.59
CA HIS A 225 1.17 12.06 11.79
C HIS A 225 1.56 13.48 12.18
N GLN A 226 2.85 13.83 12.13
CA GLN A 226 3.28 15.20 12.42
C GLN A 226 2.68 16.20 11.44
N ALA A 227 2.68 15.89 10.14
CA ALA A 227 2.11 16.78 9.13
C ALA A 227 0.60 17.01 9.35
N VAL A 228 -0.13 15.95 9.75
CA VAL A 228 -1.56 16.04 10.08
C VAL A 228 -1.79 16.85 11.36
N GLU A 229 -0.98 16.67 12.40
CA GLU A 229 -1.05 17.44 13.64
C GLU A 229 -0.72 18.93 13.42
N ASP A 230 0.31 19.23 12.61
CA ASP A 230 0.68 20.60 12.24
C ASP A 230 -0.44 21.28 11.46
N TYR A 231 -1.05 20.58 10.50
CA TYR A 231 -2.20 21.10 9.75
C TYR A 231 -3.40 21.35 10.68
N ASP A 232 -3.74 20.42 11.57
CA ASP A 232 -4.85 20.60 12.52
C ASP A 232 -4.63 21.80 13.44
N ALA A 233 -3.40 22.03 13.93
CA ALA A 233 -3.06 23.13 14.82
C ALA A 233 -3.35 24.53 14.21
N GLU A 234 -3.27 24.66 12.89
CA GLU A 234 -3.58 25.90 12.17
C GLU A 234 -5.08 26.06 11.81
N HIS A 235 -5.89 25.01 12.02
CA HIS A 235 -7.27 24.95 11.56
C HIS A 235 -8.28 24.69 12.68
N ASP A 236 -8.35 23.45 13.17
CA ASP A 236 -9.41 22.97 14.06
C ASP A 236 -8.91 22.71 15.49
N ALA A 237 -7.60 22.57 15.68
CA ALA A 237 -6.94 22.25 16.94
C ALA A 237 -7.59 21.07 17.70
N CYS A 238 -8.11 20.08 16.97
CA CYS A 238 -8.74 18.89 17.53
C CYS A 238 -7.80 18.15 18.47
N PHE A 239 -6.54 17.93 18.06
CA PHE A 239 -5.56 17.16 18.84
C PHE A 239 -5.25 17.80 20.21
N SER A 240 -5.41 19.11 20.35
CA SER A 240 -5.17 19.83 21.61
C SER A 240 -6.10 19.40 22.75
N THR A 241 -7.22 18.77 22.42
CA THR A 241 -8.23 18.29 23.37
C THR A 241 -8.03 16.82 23.75
N CYS A 242 -7.15 16.11 23.04
CA CYS A 242 -6.93 14.70 23.26
C CYS A 242 -6.01 14.42 24.46
N PRO A 243 -6.12 13.23 25.08
CA PRO A 243 -5.16 12.80 26.07
C PRO A 243 -3.73 12.92 25.52
N GLY A 244 -2.83 13.42 26.35
CA GLY A 244 -1.43 13.59 26.00
C GLY A 244 -0.72 12.27 25.68
N PRO A 245 0.58 12.34 25.33
CA PRO A 245 1.37 11.17 24.99
C PRO A 245 1.37 10.10 26.09
N VAL A 246 1.46 8.84 25.66
CA VAL A 246 1.76 7.71 26.55
C VAL A 246 3.27 7.63 26.77
N THR A 247 3.69 7.03 27.90
CA THR A 247 5.11 6.88 28.26
C THR A 247 5.93 6.30 27.10
N GLY A 248 6.95 7.04 26.66
CA GLY A 248 7.83 6.62 25.57
C GLY A 248 7.35 6.96 24.15
N SER A 249 6.25 7.69 23.99
CA SER A 249 5.73 8.14 22.68
C SER A 249 5.59 9.67 22.63
N LYS A 250 5.61 10.23 21.41
CA LYS A 250 5.29 11.65 21.15
C LYS A 250 3.79 11.94 21.21
N ARG A 251 2.95 10.92 20.99
CA ARG A 251 1.48 11.00 20.82
C ARG A 251 0.80 9.69 21.21
N ASN A 252 -0.50 9.71 21.45
CA ASN A 252 -1.29 8.51 21.78
C ASN A 252 -2.13 8.04 20.57
N THR A 253 -1.48 7.37 19.61
CA THR A 253 -2.09 6.90 18.36
C THR A 253 -3.10 5.77 18.54
N SER A 254 -3.23 5.20 19.74
CA SER A 254 -4.24 4.20 20.07
C SER A 254 -5.49 4.80 20.76
N SER A 255 -5.46 6.08 21.12
CA SER A 255 -6.63 6.72 21.73
C SER A 255 -7.73 7.01 20.70
N VAL A 256 -8.98 6.76 21.07
CA VAL A 256 -10.15 7.07 20.23
C VAL A 256 -10.17 8.56 19.83
N CYS A 257 -9.77 9.46 20.74
CA CYS A 257 -9.69 10.89 20.46
C CYS A 257 -8.69 11.20 19.35
N TRP A 258 -7.45 10.71 19.47
CA TRP A 258 -6.42 10.98 18.47
C TRP A 258 -6.81 10.41 17.11
N ILE A 259 -7.33 9.17 17.07
CA ILE A 259 -7.78 8.54 15.82
C ILE A 259 -8.93 9.35 15.18
N TYR A 260 -9.90 9.79 15.99
CA TYR A 260 -10.98 10.66 15.50
C TYR A 260 -10.43 11.97 14.91
N CYS A 261 -9.54 12.66 15.62
CA CYS A 261 -8.92 13.90 15.14
C CYS A 261 -8.09 13.68 13.87
N PHE A 262 -7.38 12.55 13.76
CA PHE A 262 -6.65 12.19 12.55
C PHE A 262 -7.58 12.09 11.34
N TYR A 263 -8.65 11.28 11.42
CA TYR A 263 -9.59 11.16 10.30
C TYR A 263 -10.33 12.45 10.02
N GLN A 264 -10.75 13.18 11.06
CA GLN A 264 -11.40 14.49 10.89
C GLN A 264 -10.51 15.46 10.12
N THR A 265 -9.21 15.49 10.43
CA THR A 265 -8.25 16.40 9.78
C THR A 265 -7.99 15.97 8.35
N VAL A 266 -7.70 14.68 8.12
CA VAL A 266 -7.39 14.13 6.79
C VAL A 266 -8.58 14.20 5.84
N MET A 267 -9.78 13.87 6.34
CA MET A 267 -10.98 13.70 5.52
C MET A 267 -11.93 14.89 5.54
N GLY A 268 -11.82 15.74 6.57
CA GLY A 268 -12.77 16.80 6.93
C GLY A 268 -13.92 16.31 7.81
N LYS A 269 -14.39 17.19 8.70
CA LYS A 269 -15.48 16.96 9.67
C LYS A 269 -16.74 16.35 9.07
N GLU A 270 -17.18 16.87 7.92
CA GLU A 270 -18.43 16.40 7.29
C GLU A 270 -18.29 15.00 6.68
N THR A 271 -17.09 14.65 6.20
CA THR A 271 -16.83 13.40 5.50
C THR A 271 -16.95 12.19 6.42
N ILE A 272 -16.51 12.34 7.67
CA ILE A 272 -16.53 11.24 8.63
C ILE A 272 -17.93 10.97 9.18
N MET A 273 -18.90 11.88 9.00
CA MET A 273 -20.27 11.74 9.51
C MET A 273 -21.19 10.95 8.56
N PRO A 274 -22.29 10.36 9.05
CA PRO A 274 -23.32 9.74 8.20
C PRO A 274 -23.85 10.67 7.12
N GLY A 275 -23.90 10.18 5.88
CA GLY A 275 -24.30 10.98 4.72
C GLY A 275 -23.23 11.96 4.21
N GLY A 276 -22.09 12.05 4.90
CA GLY A 276 -20.90 12.76 4.47
C GLY A 276 -20.40 12.26 3.10
N LYS A 277 -19.88 13.18 2.29
CA LYS A 277 -19.28 12.84 1.00
C LYS A 277 -17.79 13.16 1.05
N ALA A 278 -16.98 12.12 1.15
CA ALA A 278 -15.54 12.21 0.94
C ALA A 278 -15.24 12.80 -0.44
N ARG A 279 -14.33 13.78 -0.49
CA ARG A 279 -13.85 14.40 -1.72
C ARG A 279 -12.36 14.67 -1.61
N PRO A 280 -11.61 14.64 -2.73
CA PRO A 280 -10.17 14.96 -2.75
C PRO A 280 -9.80 16.29 -2.08
N ASN A 281 -10.68 17.29 -2.16
CA ASN A 281 -10.41 18.67 -1.73
C ASN A 281 -11.01 19.04 -0.35
N VAL A 282 -11.49 18.06 0.43
CA VAL A 282 -12.04 18.29 1.78
C VAL A 282 -11.09 17.73 2.82
N GLY A 283 -10.90 18.44 3.94
CA GLY A 283 -9.84 18.15 4.92
C GLY A 283 -8.46 18.58 4.41
N MET A 284 -7.40 17.98 4.96
CA MET A 284 -6.02 18.24 4.55
C MET A 284 -5.83 17.98 3.04
N PRO A 285 -5.22 18.90 2.26
CA PRO A 285 -5.02 18.73 0.83
C PRO A 285 -4.21 17.48 0.49
N LEU A 286 -4.61 16.76 -0.58
CA LEU A 286 -3.87 15.57 -1.04
C LEU A 286 -2.40 15.87 -1.32
N ALA A 287 -2.08 17.04 -1.88
CA ALA A 287 -0.69 17.41 -2.17
C ALA A 287 0.19 17.48 -0.91
N GLU A 288 -0.37 17.88 0.23
CA GLU A 288 0.37 17.93 1.49
C GLU A 288 0.54 16.54 2.10
N LEU A 289 -0.50 15.69 1.99
CA LEU A 289 -0.42 14.29 2.40
C LEU A 289 0.57 13.49 1.52
N ASP A 290 0.51 13.67 0.19
CA ASP A 290 1.43 13.10 -0.79
C ASP A 290 2.88 13.53 -0.46
N ALA A 291 3.09 14.81 -0.15
CA ALA A 291 4.41 15.33 0.23
C ALA A 291 4.91 14.76 1.56
N ALA A 292 4.05 14.65 2.57
CA ALA A 292 4.38 14.06 3.87
C ALA A 292 4.77 12.59 3.73
N PHE A 293 4.00 11.80 2.98
CA PHE A 293 4.28 10.39 2.72
C PHE A 293 5.57 10.18 1.92
N LEU A 294 5.84 11.04 0.93
CA LEU A 294 7.05 10.92 0.10
C LEU A 294 8.33 11.40 0.80
N LYS A 295 8.22 12.25 1.83
CA LYS A 295 9.35 12.86 2.53
C LYS A 295 10.41 11.88 3.01
N PRO A 296 10.10 10.72 3.61
CA PRO A 296 11.09 9.72 4.01
C PRO A 296 11.86 9.14 2.82
N PHE A 297 11.30 9.19 1.61
CA PHE A 297 11.90 8.62 0.40
C PHE A 297 12.80 9.60 -0.35
N LEU A 298 12.76 10.89 0.00
CA LEU A 298 13.62 11.89 -0.62
C LEU A 298 15.11 11.64 -0.26
N PRO A 299 16.05 12.10 -1.11
CA PRO A 299 17.46 12.12 -0.77
C PRO A 299 17.71 12.88 0.54
N GLU A 300 18.75 12.51 1.30
CA GLU A 300 19.11 13.21 2.54
C GLU A 300 19.41 14.70 2.34
N SER A 301 19.82 15.11 1.13
CA SER A 301 20.00 16.52 0.79
C SER A 301 18.69 17.32 0.71
N GLN A 302 17.56 16.63 0.59
CA GLN A 302 16.21 17.20 0.48
C GLN A 302 15.35 16.92 1.73
N GLY A 303 15.68 15.88 2.50
CA GLY A 303 15.11 15.64 3.83
C GLY A 303 15.97 16.25 4.91
N LYS A 304 15.49 17.26 5.65
CA LYS A 304 16.21 17.74 6.84
C LYS A 304 16.49 16.56 7.79
N ARG A 305 17.76 16.42 8.22
CA ARG A 305 18.19 15.51 9.28
C ARG A 305 17.30 15.69 10.51
N GLY A 306 16.51 14.67 10.86
CA GLY A 306 15.98 14.51 12.20
C GLY A 306 17.01 13.75 13.03
N GLN A 307 17.70 14.47 13.91
CA GLN A 307 18.23 13.88 15.15
C GLN A 307 17.06 13.47 16.04
#